data_AF-A0A967MJH5-F1
#
_entry.id   AF-A0A967MJH5-F1
#
_cell.length_a   1.000
_cell.length_b   1.000
_cell.length_c   1.000
_cell.angle_alpha   90.00
_cell.angle_beta   90.00
_cell.angle_gamma   90.00
#
_symmetry.space_group_name_H-M   'P 1'
#
loop_
_entity.id
_entity.type
_entity.pdbx_description
1 polymer ?
#
loop_
_entity_poly.entity_id
_entity_poly.type
_entity_poly.pdbx_seq_one_letter_code
_entity_poly.pdbx_strand_id
1 'polypeptide(L)' 'HEKPRQSFVAQCLDGHPGPVVAATDYVQMYANQIRPFVDRRYVVLGTDGYGRSDTRKNLRRF' A
#
# COMPACT_ATOMS: atom_id res chain seq x y z
N HIS A 1 6.33 -9.83 -31.77
CA HIS A 1 6.00 -9.04 -30.57
C HIS A 1 6.11 -9.94 -29.35
N GLU A 2 7.01 -9.61 -28.43
CA GLU A 2 7.16 -10.34 -27.17
C GLU A 2 6.07 -9.89 -26.18
N LYS A 3 5.52 -10.81 -25.39
CA LYS A 3 4.52 -10.45 -24.38
C LYS A 3 5.20 -9.63 -23.27
N PRO A 4 4.61 -8.51 -22.83
CA PRO A 4 5.17 -7.74 -21.74
C PRO A 4 5.28 -8.60 -20.48
N ARG A 5 6.42 -8.54 -19.81
CA ARG A 5 6.65 -9.30 -18.57
C ARG A 5 5.75 -8.76 -17.47
N GLN A 6 5.05 -9.66 -16.79
CA GLN A 6 4.26 -9.29 -15.61
C GLN A 6 5.18 -8.99 -14.43
N SER A 7 4.85 -7.97 -13.64
CA SER A 7 5.54 -7.67 -12.39
C SER A 7 5.32 -8.78 -11.36
N PHE A 8 6.25 -8.95 -10.43
CA PHE A 8 6.10 -9.92 -9.36
C PHE A 8 4.87 -9.64 -8.50
N VAL A 9 4.56 -8.37 -8.23
CA VAL A 9 3.36 -7.95 -7.48
C VAL A 9 2.08 -8.39 -8.20
N ALA A 10 2.02 -8.25 -9.53
CA ALA A 10 0.86 -8.70 -10.30
C ALA A 10 0.69 -10.22 -10.24
N GLN A 11 1.79 -10.98 -10.29
CA GLN A 11 1.77 -12.44 -10.15
C GLN A 11 1.28 -12.87 -8.76
N CYS A 12 1.72 -12.20 -7.69
CA CYS A 12 1.28 -12.49 -6.32
C CYS A 12 -0.21 -12.22 -6.09
N LEU A 13 -0.78 -11.27 -6.83
CA LEU A 13 -2.18 -10.87 -6.70
C LEU A 13 -3.09 -11.62 -7.68
N ASP A 14 -2.53 -12.40 -8.60
CA ASP A 14 -3.31 -13.16 -9.57
C ASP A 14 -4.24 -14.17 -8.89
N GLY A 15 -5.44 -14.37 -9.44
CA GLY A 15 -6.46 -15.25 -8.85
C GLY A 15 -7.15 -14.74 -7.58
N HIS A 16 -6.71 -13.64 -6.97
CA HIS A 16 -7.38 -13.00 -5.84
C HIS A 16 -8.25 -11.84 -6.35
N PRO A 17 -9.59 -11.89 -6.36
CA PRO A 17 -10.43 -10.76 -6.75
C PRO A 17 -10.60 -9.73 -5.63
N GLY A 18 -11.06 -8.51 -5.96
CA GLY A 18 -11.42 -7.47 -4.98
C GLY A 18 -10.36 -6.37 -4.79
N PRO A 19 -10.64 -5.38 -3.92
CA PRO A 19 -9.72 -4.25 -3.67
C PRO A 19 -8.48 -4.71 -2.90
N VAL A 20 -7.36 -4.02 -3.12
CA VAL A 20 -6.11 -4.24 -2.37
C VAL A 20 -5.93 -3.11 -1.36
N VAL A 21 -5.64 -3.48 -0.11
CA VAL A 21 -5.33 -2.54 0.97
C VAL A 21 -3.91 -2.82 1.45
N ALA A 22 -3.04 -1.80 1.44
CA ALA A 22 -1.70 -1.89 2.01
C ALA A 22 -1.61 -1.00 3.25
N ALA A 23 -1.09 -1.55 4.34
CA ALA A 23 -0.86 -0.82 5.58
C ALA A 23 0.59 -0.99 6.01
N THR A 24 1.28 0.10 6.30
CA THR A 24 2.69 0.09 6.69
C THR A 24 2.96 1.09 7.80
N ASP A 25 3.99 0.83 8.63
CA ASP A 25 4.47 1.78 9.64
C ASP A 25 5.23 2.98 9.04
N TYR A 26 5.38 3.01 7.72
CA TYR A 26 5.93 4.13 6.96
C TYR A 26 4.83 5.02 6.37
N VAL A 27 5.23 6.20 5.90
CA VAL A 27 4.41 7.11 5.10
C VAL A 27 3.78 6.39 3.91
N GLN A 28 2.59 6.81 3.48
CA GLN A 28 1.85 6.19 2.37
C GLN A 28 2.70 6.11 1.09
N MET A 29 3.61 7.06 0.89
CA MET A 29 4.51 7.08 -0.27
C MET A 29 5.33 5.79 -0.42
N TYR A 30 5.68 5.13 0.69
CA TYR A 30 6.43 3.87 0.67
C TYR A 30 5.65 2.77 -0.05
N ALA A 31 4.43 2.46 0.40
CA ALA A 31 3.58 1.46 -0.24
C ALA A 31 3.07 1.93 -1.63
N ASN A 32 2.93 3.23 -1.86
CA ASN A 32 2.55 3.75 -3.18
C ASN A 32 3.57 3.45 -4.29
N GLN A 33 4.81 3.07 -3.97
CA GLN A 33 5.83 2.69 -4.97
C GLN A 33 5.36 1.55 -5.89
N ILE A 34 4.50 0.65 -5.39
CA ILE A 34 4.01 -0.49 -6.18
C ILE A 34 2.68 -0.23 -6.89
N ARG A 35 2.06 0.96 -6.71
CA ARG A 35 0.75 1.29 -7.27
C ARG A 35 0.63 1.05 -8.79
N PRO A 36 1.63 1.38 -9.64
CA PRO A 36 1.55 1.11 -11.07
C PRO A 36 1.46 -0.38 -11.44
N PHE A 37 1.80 -1.28 -10.50
CA PHE A 37 1.79 -2.73 -10.70
C PHE A 37 0.51 -3.40 -10.17
N VAL A 38 -0.45 -2.61 -9.67
CA VAL A 38 -1.72 -3.10 -9.12
C VAL A 38 -2.86 -2.59 -10.00
N ASP A 39 -3.42 -3.46 -10.84
CA ASP A 39 -4.45 -3.12 -11.84
C ASP A 39 -5.88 -3.03 -11.26
N ARG A 40 -6.03 -2.47 -10.06
CA ARG A 40 -7.31 -2.39 -9.34
C ARG A 40 -7.26 -1.38 -8.23
N ARG A 41 -8.42 -1.14 -7.59
CA ARG A 41 -8.52 -0.22 -6.46
C ARG A 41 -7.49 -0.58 -5.38
N TYR A 42 -6.55 0.33 -5.18
CA TYR A 42 -5.45 0.22 -4.23
C TYR A 42 -5.55 1.34 -3.19
N VAL A 43 -5.80 0.95 -1.94
CA VAL A 43 -5.90 1.86 -0.79
C VAL A 43 -4.65 1.69 0.06
N VAL A 44 -4.00 2.80 0.39
CA VAL A 44 -2.79 2.80 1.22
C VAL A 44 -3.08 3.49 2.53
N LEU A 45 -2.76 2.82 3.63
CA LEU A 45 -2.73 3.36 4.97
C LEU A 45 -1.27 3.48 5.39
N GLY A 46 -0.81 4.70 5.60
CA GLY A 46 0.54 5.00 6.04
C GLY A 46 0.52 5.97 7.19
N THR A 47 1.67 6.13 7.82
CA THR A 47 1.88 6.99 8.99
C THR A 47 2.27 8.41 8.55
N ASP A 48 1.53 8.98 7.59
CA ASP A 48 1.81 10.33 7.11
C ASP A 48 1.65 11.34 8.24
N GLY A 49 2.68 12.16 8.45
CA GLY A 49 2.69 13.18 9.49
C GLY A 49 4.01 13.24 10.25
N TYR A 50 4.16 14.25 11.08
CA TYR A 50 5.29 14.32 12.01
C TYR A 50 5.07 13.33 13.15
N GLY A 51 6.08 12.50 13.43
CA GLY A 51 6.08 11.63 14.61
C GLY A 51 5.85 12.45 15.87
N ARG A 52 4.70 12.27 16.51
CA ARG A 52 4.38 12.89 17.81
C ARG A 52 4.72 11.90 18.91
N SER A 53 5.63 12.28 19.81
CA SER A 53 5.88 11.55 21.05
C SER A 53 4.71 11.80 22.01
N ASP A 54 3.66 10.98 21.94
CA ASP A 54 2.52 11.02 22.85
C ASP A 54 2.10 9.58 23.22
N THR A 55 1.32 9.42 24.29
CA THR A 55 0.81 8.14 24.76
C THR A 55 -0.03 7.43 23.67
N ARG A 56 0.03 6.08 23.61
CA ARG A 56 -0.70 5.27 22.61
C ARG A 56 -2.19 5.59 22.49
N LYS A 57 -2.80 6.09 23.57
CA LYS A 57 -4.21 6.46 23.64
C LYS A 57 -4.53 7.73 22.85
N ASN A 58 -3.60 8.68 22.79
CA ASN A 58 -3.75 9.95 22.07
C ASN A 58 -3.49 9.80 20.56
N LEU A 59 -2.61 8.89 20.16
CA LEU A 59 -2.27 8.68 18.74
C LEU A 59 -3.36 7.97 17.91
N ARG A 60 -4.37 7.36 18.54
CA ARG A 60 -5.48 6.63 17.85
C ARG A 60 -6.77 7.44 17.68
N ARG A 61 -6.76 8.72 18.08
CA ARG A 61 -7.93 9.62 18.00
C ARG A 61 -7.97 10.50 16.74
N PHE A 62 -6.96 10.39 15.88
CA PHE A 62 -6.79 11.20 14.68
C PHE A 62 -6.84 10.31 13.44
#